data_AF-A0A3D4JM33-F1
#
_entry.id   AF-A0A3D4JM33-F1
#
_cell.length_a   1.000
_cell.length_b   1.000
_cell.length_c   1.000
_cell.angle_alpha   90.00
_cell.angle_beta   90.00
_cell.angle_gamma   90.00
#
_symmetry.space_group_name_H-M   'P 1'
#
loop_
_entity.id
_entity.type
_entity.pdbx_description
1 polymer ?
#
loop_
_entity_poly.entity_id
_entity_poly.type
_entity_poly.pdbx_seq_one_letter_code
_entity_poly.pdbx_strand_id
1 'polypeptide(L)'
;MIFHHLACFPERYAQGFDGFKSLWKPFVEDGYLSNMGFNSRLCVAIFFFVGGYGLYKRISVDKFKLTKAIKSLYISYWKIFLIFIPIAFIFFNKSDESLPELCRRYHIEDKNNLISTLLSNFLGLSDSLNSEWWFFSAYLCLLPMGVLFFMATKKSKSFTFDMFIVLVI
;
A
#
# COMPACT_ATOMS: atom_id res chain seq x y z
N MET A 1 2.63 -10.90 1.24
CA MET A 1 3.29 -9.58 1.25
C MET A 1 4.78 -9.69 1.01
N ILE A 2 5.59 -10.22 1.95
CA ILE A 2 7.06 -10.21 1.81
C ILE A 2 7.53 -10.90 0.51
N PHE A 3 7.02 -12.09 0.23
CA PHE A 3 7.38 -12.82 -0.99
C PHE A 3 6.97 -12.08 -2.28
N HIS A 4 5.84 -11.37 -2.27
CA HIS A 4 5.41 -10.55 -3.41
C HIS A 4 6.40 -9.41 -3.66
N HIS A 5 6.75 -8.63 -2.64
CA HIS A 5 7.63 -7.47 -2.82
C HIS A 5 9.09 -7.85 -3.09
N LEU A 6 9.54 -9.03 -2.66
CA LEU A 6 10.87 -9.54 -2.98
C LEU A 6 10.89 -10.21 -4.36
N ALA A 7 10.01 -11.16 -4.64
CA ALA A 7 10.11 -11.97 -5.86
C ALA A 7 9.52 -11.31 -7.13
N CYS A 8 8.59 -10.36 -6.99
CA CYS A 8 7.83 -9.81 -8.13
C CYS A 8 8.50 -8.60 -8.80
N PHE A 9 9.47 -7.94 -8.15
CA PHE A 9 10.05 -6.67 -8.62
C PHE A 9 11.58 -6.74 -8.66
N PRO A 10 12.16 -7.55 -9.55
CA PRO A 10 13.62 -7.73 -9.64
C PRO A 10 14.38 -6.44 -9.94
N GLU A 11 13.75 -5.46 -10.60
CA GLU A 11 14.30 -4.14 -10.89
C GLU A 11 14.61 -3.30 -9.64
N ARG A 12 14.12 -3.70 -8.46
CA ARG A 12 14.38 -3.02 -7.19
C ARG A 12 15.68 -3.46 -6.52
N TYR A 13 16.34 -4.50 -7.03
CA TYR A 13 17.62 -4.95 -6.52
C TYR A 13 18.75 -4.03 -6.99
N ALA A 14 19.77 -3.86 -6.14
CA ALA A 14 21.00 -3.21 -6.57
C ALA A 14 21.62 -3.99 -7.74
N GLN A 15 22.19 -3.29 -8.72
CA GLN A 15 22.85 -3.94 -9.85
C GLN A 15 23.92 -4.92 -9.34
N GLY A 16 23.86 -6.16 -9.82
CA GLY A 16 24.75 -7.25 -9.39
C GLY A 16 24.34 -7.94 -8.08
N PHE A 17 23.27 -7.51 -7.41
CA PHE A 17 22.75 -8.17 -6.21
C PHE A 17 21.61 -9.14 -6.54
N ASP A 18 21.96 -10.42 -6.72
CA ASP A 18 21.00 -11.51 -6.92
C ASP A 18 20.64 -12.25 -5.62
N GLY A 19 20.94 -11.70 -4.44
CA GLY A 19 20.91 -12.43 -3.15
C GLY A 19 19.61 -13.20 -2.86
N PHE A 20 18.46 -12.58 -3.10
CA PHE A 20 17.19 -13.29 -2.91
C PHE A 20 16.98 -14.38 -3.97
N LYS A 21 17.35 -14.14 -5.22
CA LYS A 21 17.26 -15.12 -6.31
C LYS A 21 18.23 -16.28 -6.11
N SER A 22 19.45 -16.02 -5.65
CA SER A 22 20.51 -17.01 -5.44
C SER A 22 20.20 -17.96 -4.29
N LEU A 23 19.54 -17.50 -3.22
CA LEU A 23 19.06 -18.34 -2.13
C LEU A 23 18.02 -19.38 -2.58
N TRP A 24 17.19 -19.02 -3.57
CA TRP A 24 16.09 -19.86 -4.05
C TRP A 24 16.44 -20.68 -5.29
N LYS A 25 17.53 -20.33 -5.99
CA LYS A 25 18.01 -21.03 -7.19
C LYS A 25 18.21 -22.56 -7.01
N PRO A 26 18.63 -23.09 -5.84
CA PRO A 26 18.71 -24.54 -5.64
C PRO A 26 17.35 -25.25 -5.58
N PHE A 27 16.27 -24.52 -5.33
CA PHE A 27 14.94 -25.07 -5.05
C PHE A 27 13.93 -24.78 -6.17
N VAL A 28 14.22 -23.81 -7.03
CA VAL A 28 13.25 -23.21 -7.94
C VAL A 28 13.92 -22.84 -9.26
N GLU A 29 13.34 -23.29 -10.38
CA GLU A 29 13.80 -22.95 -11.72
C GLU A 29 13.69 -21.43 -12.02
N ASP A 30 14.54 -20.95 -12.92
CA ASP A 30 14.52 -19.56 -13.37
C ASP A 30 13.13 -19.19 -13.93
N GLY A 31 12.56 -18.08 -13.43
CA GLY A 31 11.22 -17.59 -13.80
C GLY A 31 10.09 -18.06 -12.87
N TYR A 32 10.22 -19.21 -12.22
CA TYR A 32 9.19 -19.71 -11.30
C TYR A 32 9.08 -18.85 -10.03
N LEU A 33 10.21 -18.29 -9.57
CA LEU A 33 10.26 -17.36 -8.43
C LEU A 33 9.41 -16.11 -8.69
N SER A 34 9.53 -15.51 -9.89
CA SER A 34 8.73 -14.35 -10.29
C SER A 34 7.25 -14.68 -10.41
N ASN A 35 6.89 -15.87 -10.93
CA ASN A 35 5.51 -16.35 -10.96
C ASN A 35 4.93 -16.52 -9.55
N MET A 36 5.69 -17.09 -8.62
CA MET A 36 5.28 -17.19 -7.22
C MET A 36 5.15 -15.81 -6.57
N GLY A 37 6.03 -14.86 -6.92
CA GLY A 37 5.93 -13.45 -6.52
C GLY A 37 4.66 -12.77 -7.02
N PHE A 38 4.27 -13.03 -8.26
CA PHE A 38 3.04 -12.53 -8.85
C PHE A 38 1.80 -13.14 -8.19
N ASN A 39 1.77 -14.46 -8.00
CA ASN A 39 0.67 -15.15 -7.34
C ASN A 39 0.51 -14.75 -5.87
N SER A 40 1.59 -14.28 -5.24
CA SER A 40 1.56 -13.75 -3.87
C SER A 40 0.82 -12.42 -3.72
N ARG A 41 0.30 -11.82 -4.81
CA ARG A 41 -0.62 -10.66 -4.77
C ARG A 41 -1.94 -10.96 -4.06
N LEU A 42 -2.31 -12.24 -3.91
CA LEU A 42 -3.47 -12.69 -3.14
C LEU A 42 -3.48 -12.14 -1.70
N CYS A 43 -2.31 -11.81 -1.14
CA CYS A 43 -2.25 -11.26 0.21
C CYS A 43 -3.04 -9.95 0.39
N VAL A 44 -3.18 -9.15 -0.68
CA VAL A 44 -3.97 -7.91 -0.64
C VAL A 44 -5.46 -8.24 -0.52
N ALA A 45 -5.96 -9.19 -1.31
CA ALA A 45 -7.35 -9.63 -1.24
C ALA A 45 -7.70 -10.23 0.13
N ILE A 46 -6.82 -11.09 0.67
CA ILE A 46 -6.98 -11.66 2.01
C ILE A 46 -7.01 -10.54 3.07
N PHE A 47 -6.10 -9.56 2.96
CA PHE A 47 -6.07 -8.44 3.89
C PHE A 47 -7.38 -7.66 3.89
N PHE A 48 -7.89 -7.27 2.72
CA PHE A 48 -9.14 -6.50 2.64
C PHE A 48 -10.35 -7.32 3.08
N PHE A 49 -10.39 -8.61 2.76
CA PHE A 49 -11.46 -9.49 3.22
C PHE A 49 -11.51 -9.61 4.75
N VAL A 50 -10.38 -9.96 5.38
CA VAL A 50 -10.29 -10.10 6.84
C VAL A 50 -10.46 -8.74 7.53
N GLY A 51 -9.87 -7.68 6.99
CA GLY A 51 -10.00 -6.31 7.47
C GLY A 51 -11.44 -5.80 7.42
N GLY A 52 -12.14 -6.04 6.31
CA GLY A 52 -13.55 -5.71 6.12
C GLY A 52 -14.46 -6.47 7.07
N TYR A 53 -14.22 -7.78 7.27
CA TYR A 53 -14.94 -8.57 8.28
C TYR A 53 -14.71 -8.05 9.70
N GLY A 54 -13.46 -7.71 10.03
CA GLY A 54 -13.12 -7.08 11.31
C GLY A 54 -13.80 -5.72 11.49
N LEU A 55 -13.88 -4.90 10.45
CA LEU A 55 -14.61 -3.65 10.44
C LEU A 55 -16.10 -3.88 10.70
N TYR A 56 -16.74 -4.81 9.98
CA TYR A 56 -18.14 -5.19 10.18
C TYR A 56 -18.44 -5.55 11.64
N LYS A 57 -17.64 -6.46 12.25
CA LYS A 57 -17.81 -6.84 13.66
C LYS A 57 -17.68 -5.67 14.63
N ARG A 58 -16.78 -4.73 14.34
CA ARG A 58 -16.58 -3.56 15.20
C ARG A 58 -17.74 -2.58 15.11
N ILE A 59 -18.32 -2.40 13.92
CA ILE A 59 -19.48 -1.54 13.71
C ILE A 59 -20.73 -2.17 14.30
N SER A 60 -20.93 -3.49 14.13
CA SER A 60 -22.14 -4.18 14.61
C SER A 60 -22.31 -4.16 16.13
N VAL A 61 -21.21 -3.99 16.89
CA VAL A 61 -21.22 -3.89 18.36
C VAL A 61 -21.17 -2.42 18.84
N ASP A 62 -21.38 -1.45 17.93
CA ASP A 62 -21.37 0.00 18.17
C ASP A 62 -20.09 0.53 18.86
N LYS A 63 -18.97 -0.19 18.72
CA LYS A 63 -17.66 0.20 19.28
C LYS A 63 -16.79 0.93 18.26
N PHE A 64 -17.26 1.09 17.03
CA PHE A 64 -16.46 1.65 15.94
C PHE A 64 -16.62 3.17 15.85
N LYS A 65 -15.48 3.87 15.90
CA LYS A 65 -15.40 5.31 15.61
C LYS A 65 -14.51 5.52 14.39
N LEU A 66 -15.11 5.93 13.28
CA LEU A 66 -14.40 6.14 12.00
C LEU A 66 -13.24 7.13 12.15
N THR A 67 -13.47 8.25 12.84
CA THR A 67 -12.45 9.28 13.09
C THR A 67 -11.25 8.73 13.85
N LYS A 68 -11.48 7.85 14.84
CA LYS A 68 -10.40 7.18 15.59
C LYS A 68 -9.62 6.21 14.70
N ALA A 69 -10.30 5.47 13.82
CA ALA A 69 -9.66 4.55 12.89
C ALA A 69 -8.78 5.30 11.87
N ILE A 70 -9.30 6.36 11.25
CA ILE A 70 -8.56 7.21 10.30
C ILE A 70 -7.37 7.87 11.00
N LYS A 71 -7.57 8.47 12.17
CA LYS A 71 -6.47 9.07 12.95
C LYS A 71 -5.38 8.05 13.28
N SER A 72 -5.77 6.85 13.68
CA SER A 72 -4.81 5.78 13.96
C SER A 72 -4.01 5.38 12.71
N LEU A 73 -4.67 5.31 11.55
CA LEU A 73 -4.05 4.99 10.28
C LEU A 73 -3.00 6.06 9.90
N TYR A 74 -3.37 7.34 9.99
CA TYR A 74 -2.46 8.47 9.74
C TYR A 74 -1.29 8.53 10.71
N ILE A 75 -1.51 8.27 12.01
CA ILE A 75 -0.40 8.23 12.98
C ILE A 75 0.62 7.15 12.61
N SER A 76 0.16 5.96 12.23
CA SER A 76 1.07 4.89 11.79
C SER A 76 1.80 5.28 10.49
N TYR A 77 1.09 5.88 9.55
CA TYR A 77 1.66 6.38 8.30
C TYR A 77 2.73 7.45 8.53
N TRP A 78 2.44 8.47 9.33
CA TRP A 78 3.37 9.56 9.62
C TRP A 78 4.61 9.12 10.37
N LYS A 79 4.53 8.09 11.23
CA LYS A 79 5.73 7.50 11.83
C LYS A 79 6.71 7.00 10.78
N ILE A 80 6.20 6.29 9.77
CA ILE A 80 7.02 5.79 8.66
C ILE A 80 7.50 6.96 7.81
N PHE A 81 6.60 7.88 7.45
CA PHE A 81 6.92 9.05 6.63
C PHE A 81 8.05 9.89 7.24
N LEU A 82 7.90 10.30 8.50
CA LEU A 82 8.83 11.22 9.18
C LEU A 82 10.20 10.59 9.46
N ILE A 83 10.30 9.27 9.46
CA ILE A 83 11.58 8.57 9.64
C ILE A 83 12.21 8.31 8.27
N PHE A 84 11.50 7.62 7.37
CA PHE A 84 12.10 7.10 6.14
C PHE A 84 12.24 8.14 5.04
N ILE A 85 11.35 9.12 4.93
CA ILE A 85 11.45 10.14 3.88
C ILE A 85 12.67 11.05 4.07
N PRO A 86 12.94 11.62 5.26
CA PRO A 86 14.16 12.41 5.45
C PRO A 86 15.43 11.60 5.19
N ILE A 87 15.49 10.36 5.69
CA ILE A 87 16.61 9.44 5.40
C ILE A 87 16.75 9.27 3.89
N ALA A 88 15.66 9.04 3.17
CA ALA A 88 15.73 8.83 1.74
C ALA A 88 16.20 10.07 0.96
N PHE A 89 15.79 11.28 1.35
CA PHE A 89 16.32 12.51 0.75
C PHE A 89 17.81 12.73 1.02
N ILE A 90 18.34 12.27 2.16
CA ILE A 90 19.76 12.37 2.51
C ILE A 90 20.60 11.40 1.66
N PHE A 91 20.14 10.15 1.50
CA PHE A 91 20.95 9.08 0.87
C PHE A 91 20.64 8.82 -0.61
N PHE A 92 19.41 9.09 -1.07
CA PHE A 92 18.88 8.67 -2.38
C PHE A 92 18.42 9.84 -3.26
N ASN A 93 19.01 11.02 -3.07
CA ASN A 93 18.81 12.18 -3.95
C ASN A 93 19.94 12.24 -5.00
N LYS A 94 19.87 11.38 -6.03
CA LYS A 94 20.87 11.31 -7.11
C LYS A 94 20.21 11.59 -8.46
N SER A 95 20.89 12.37 -9.32
CA SER A 95 20.44 12.73 -10.66
C SER A 95 20.83 11.72 -11.76
N ASP A 96 21.70 10.75 -11.43
CA ASP A 96 22.25 9.80 -12.40
C ASP A 96 21.21 8.76 -12.84
N GLU A 97 20.89 8.75 -14.14
CA GLU A 97 19.91 7.84 -14.74
C GLU A 97 20.37 6.38 -14.78
N SER A 98 21.67 6.11 -14.62
CA SER A 98 22.20 4.74 -14.56
C SER A 98 21.92 4.03 -13.23
N LEU A 99 21.49 4.78 -12.20
CA LEU A 99 21.18 4.25 -10.88
C LEU A 99 19.76 3.66 -10.81
N PRO A 100 19.52 2.71 -9.89
CA PRO A 100 18.19 2.16 -9.65
C PRO A 100 17.15 3.24 -9.35
N GLU A 101 15.89 3.00 -9.72
CA GLU A 101 14.79 3.97 -9.58
C GLU A 101 14.67 4.55 -8.16
N LEU A 102 14.92 3.72 -7.13
CA LEU A 102 14.91 4.13 -5.72
C LEU A 102 15.89 5.28 -5.43
N CYS A 103 17.05 5.30 -6.09
CA CYS A 103 18.10 6.31 -5.93
C CYS A 103 17.81 7.62 -6.68
N ARG A 104 16.84 7.61 -7.60
CA ARG A 104 16.50 8.77 -8.44
C ARG A 104 15.21 9.44 -7.99
N ARG A 105 14.26 8.68 -7.42
CA ARG A 105 12.92 9.15 -7.04
C ARG A 105 12.89 10.35 -6.09
N TYR A 106 13.95 10.54 -5.28
CA TYR A 106 14.04 11.67 -4.35
C TYR A 106 14.81 12.87 -4.93
N HIS A 107 15.23 12.80 -6.20
CA HIS A 107 15.83 13.91 -6.92
C HIS A 107 14.75 14.82 -7.51
N ILE A 108 14.50 15.95 -6.83
CA ILE A 108 13.51 16.95 -7.23
C ILE A 108 14.21 18.29 -7.41
N GLU A 109 14.37 18.73 -8.66
CA GLU A 109 15.11 19.94 -9.01
C GLU A 109 14.33 21.23 -8.69
N ASP A 110 13.01 21.23 -8.94
CA ASP A 110 12.14 22.39 -8.68
C ASP A 110 11.61 22.38 -7.25
N LYS A 111 11.90 23.45 -6.49
CA LYS A 111 11.44 23.64 -5.12
C LYS A 111 9.91 23.72 -4.98
N ASN A 112 9.22 24.28 -5.97
CA ASN A 112 7.74 24.33 -5.95
C ASN A 112 7.15 22.92 -6.11
N ASN A 113 7.76 22.12 -6.98
CA ASN A 113 7.41 20.70 -7.13
C ASN A 113 7.78 19.90 -5.88
N LEU A 114 8.88 20.23 -5.18
CA LEU A 114 9.26 19.56 -3.93
C LEU A 114 8.21 19.74 -2.83
N ILE A 115 7.77 20.98 -2.58
CA ILE A 115 6.78 21.25 -1.52
C ILE A 115 5.45 20.56 -1.86
N SER A 116 4.99 20.69 -3.11
CA SER A 116 3.77 20.01 -3.57
C SER A 116 3.87 18.49 -3.42
N THR A 117 5.02 17.91 -3.78
CA THR A 117 5.29 16.47 -3.65
C THR A 117 5.29 16.03 -2.18
N LEU A 118 5.97 16.77 -1.31
CA LEU A 118 6.00 16.47 0.12
C LEU A 118 4.63 16.57 0.77
N LEU A 119 3.84 17.61 0.46
CA LEU A 119 2.50 17.79 1.02
C LEU A 119 1.52 16.74 0.52
N SER A 120 1.50 16.47 -0.79
CA SER A 120 0.63 15.44 -1.37
C SER A 120 0.94 14.07 -0.80
N ASN A 121 2.21 13.71 -0.68
CA ASN A 121 2.60 12.45 -0.04
C ASN A 121 2.32 12.47 1.47
N PHE A 122 2.58 13.56 2.19
CA PHE A 122 2.31 13.65 3.63
C PHE A 122 0.82 13.48 3.98
N LEU A 123 -0.06 13.95 3.11
CA LEU A 123 -1.51 13.76 3.21
C LEU A 123 -1.98 12.39 2.67
N GLY A 124 -1.11 11.64 1.99
CA GLY A 124 -1.43 10.36 1.35
C GLY A 124 -2.27 10.49 0.08
N LEU A 125 -2.19 11.64 -0.59
CA LEU A 125 -2.83 11.93 -1.88
C LEU A 125 -1.99 11.48 -3.08
N SER A 126 -0.70 11.23 -2.85
CA SER A 126 0.24 10.70 -3.84
C SER A 126 1.13 9.66 -3.18
N ASP A 127 1.58 8.71 -3.98
CA ASP A 127 2.53 7.64 -3.66
C ASP A 127 3.87 7.83 -4.40
N SER A 128 4.13 9.03 -4.94
CA SER A 128 5.31 9.29 -5.74
C SER A 128 6.63 9.10 -4.98
N LEU A 129 6.66 9.31 -3.66
CA LEU A 129 7.84 9.08 -2.83
C LEU A 129 8.00 7.62 -2.36
N ASN A 130 6.93 6.83 -2.39
CA ASN A 130 6.95 5.40 -2.11
C ASN A 130 5.71 4.77 -2.72
N SER A 131 5.93 3.98 -3.77
CA SER A 131 4.84 3.46 -4.59
C SER A 131 3.96 2.51 -3.81
N GLU A 132 4.46 1.85 -2.76
CA GLU A 132 3.66 0.95 -1.91
C GLU A 132 2.62 1.70 -1.06
N TRP A 133 2.65 3.03 -1.02
CA TRP A 133 1.65 3.83 -0.33
C TRP A 133 0.31 3.90 -1.06
N TRP A 134 0.20 3.40 -2.30
CA TRP A 134 -1.09 3.18 -2.97
C TRP A 134 -2.09 2.44 -2.05
N PHE A 135 -1.57 1.51 -1.24
CA PHE A 135 -2.36 0.71 -0.32
C PHE A 135 -2.93 1.52 0.85
N PHE A 136 -2.18 2.52 1.34
CA PHE A 136 -2.66 3.43 2.38
C PHE A 136 -3.87 4.22 1.87
N SER A 137 -3.76 4.80 0.67
CA SER A 137 -4.83 5.59 0.06
C SER A 137 -6.06 4.74 -0.23
N ALA A 138 -5.87 3.52 -0.76
CA ALA A 138 -6.95 2.56 -0.96
C ALA A 138 -7.67 2.21 0.36
N TYR A 139 -6.92 1.91 1.42
CA TYR A 139 -7.51 1.58 2.72
C TYR A 139 -8.20 2.78 3.39
N LEU A 140 -7.67 3.99 3.21
CA LEU A 140 -8.29 5.23 3.68
C LEU A 140 -9.66 5.46 3.05
N CYS A 141 -9.83 5.15 1.75
CA CYS A 141 -11.11 5.20 1.05
C CYS A 141 -12.07 4.07 1.46
N LEU A 142 -11.54 2.85 1.62
CA LEU A 142 -12.34 1.67 1.95
C LEU A 142 -12.95 1.72 3.35
N LEU A 143 -12.31 2.40 4.31
CA LEU A 143 -12.83 2.53 5.68
C LEU A 143 -14.19 3.25 5.73
N PRO A 144 -14.33 4.49 5.21
CA PRO A 144 -15.63 5.14 5.06
C PRO A 144 -16.61 4.34 4.20
N MET A 145 -16.16 3.79 3.06
CA MET A 145 -17.01 2.99 2.17
C MET A 145 -17.62 1.78 2.89
N GLY A 146 -16.82 1.06 3.69
CA GLY A 146 -17.31 -0.07 4.49
C GLY A 146 -18.32 0.33 5.56
N VAL A 147 -18.17 1.54 6.14
CA VAL A 147 -19.15 2.10 7.08
C VAL A 147 -20.45 2.46 6.35
N LEU A 148 -20.37 3.12 5.19
CA LEU A 148 -21.53 3.48 4.37
C LEU A 148 -22.27 2.24 3.90
N PHE A 149 -21.53 1.22 3.41
CA PHE A 149 -22.06 -0.08 3.03
C PHE A 149 -22.85 -0.70 4.20
N PHE A 150 -22.25 -0.78 5.39
CA PHE A 150 -22.95 -1.31 6.56
C PHE A 150 -24.21 -0.51 6.91
N MET A 151 -24.14 0.83 6.87
CA MET A 151 -25.30 1.67 7.17
C MET A 151 -26.46 1.44 6.18
N ALA A 152 -26.14 1.24 4.90
CA ALA A 152 -27.11 0.95 3.84
C ALA A 152 -27.72 -0.44 3.96
N THR A 153 -26.93 -1.46 4.34
CA THR A 153 -27.38 -2.86 4.35
C THR A 153 -27.85 -3.36 5.71
N LYS A 154 -27.60 -2.67 6.83
CA LYS A 154 -27.96 -3.17 8.18
C LYS A 154 -29.43 -3.53 8.38
N LYS A 155 -30.35 -2.96 7.60
CA LYS A 155 -31.80 -3.25 7.64
C LYS A 155 -32.25 -4.19 6.51
N SER A 156 -31.40 -4.41 5.51
CA SER A 156 -31.66 -5.30 4.39
C SER A 156 -31.62 -6.75 4.86
N LYS A 157 -32.50 -7.58 4.28
CA LYS A 157 -32.44 -9.04 4.37
C LYS A 157 -32.20 -9.68 2.99
N SER A 158 -31.94 -8.86 1.97
CA SER A 158 -31.87 -9.29 0.58
C SER A 158 -30.42 -9.31 0.11
N PHE A 159 -29.90 -10.50 -0.16
CA PHE A 159 -28.57 -10.68 -0.74
C PHE A 159 -28.42 -9.93 -2.07
N THR A 160 -29.45 -9.95 -2.92
CA THR A 160 -29.43 -9.25 -4.22
C THR A 160 -29.29 -7.74 -4.05
N PHE A 161 -29.95 -7.16 -3.05
CA PHE A 161 -29.83 -5.74 -2.74
C PHE A 161 -28.41 -5.41 -2.25
N ASP A 162 -27.86 -6.21 -1.34
CA ASP A 162 -26.52 -6.01 -0.82
C ASP A 162 -25.47 -6.10 -1.93
N MET A 163 -25.61 -7.07 -2.85
CA MET A 163 -24.75 -7.21 -4.04
C MET A 163 -24.88 -6.03 -5.00
N PHE A 164 -26.08 -5.48 -5.20
CA PHE A 164 -26.27 -4.27 -6.00
C PHE A 164 -25.52 -3.08 -5.40
N ILE A 165 -25.58 -2.90 -4.07
CA ILE A 165 -24.85 -1.83 -3.40
C ILE A 165 -23.33 -1.99 -3.56
N VAL A 166 -22.79 -3.21 -3.50
CA VAL A 166 -21.35 -3.46 -3.77
C VAL A 166 -20.94 -3.05 -5.19
N LEU A 167 -21.83 -3.14 -6.17
CA LEU A 167 -21.52 -2.75 -7.56
C LEU A 167 -21.59 -1.23 -7.78
N VAL A 168 -22.26 -0.49 -6.89
CA VAL A 168 -22.49 0.95 -7.02
C VAL A 168 -21.47 1.77 -6.22
N ILE A 169 -20.90 1.22 -5.15
CA ILE A 169 -19.90 1.85 -4.27
C ILE A 169 -18.49 1.48 -4.72
#